data_AF-A0A1S3R5U8-F1
#
_entry.id   AF-A0A1S3R5U8-F1
#
_cell.length_a   1.000
_cell.length_b   1.000
_cell.length_c   1.000
_cell.angle_alpha   90.00
_cell.angle_beta   90.00
_cell.angle_gamma   90.00
#
_symmetry.space_group_name_H-M   'P 1'
#
loop_
_entity.id
_entity.type
_entity.pdbx_description
1 polymer ?
#
loop_
_entity_poly.entity_id
_entity_poly.type
_entity_poly.pdbx_seq_one_letter_code
_entity_poly.pdbx_strand_id
1 'polypeptide(L)' 'MSYAMRSLVEDDNRYLKSFQLFLECSSEHQCMQDIIHVILPDILASIGEGKANLNVTGVGSRA' A
#
# COMPACT_ATOMS: atom_id res chain seq x y z
N MET A 1 -6.31 -36.00 -12.19
CA MET A 1 -5.62 -35.44 -11.01
C MET A 1 -5.93 -33.96 -10.97
N SER A 2 -6.72 -33.49 -10.00
CA SER A 2 -6.92 -32.06 -9.80
C SER A 2 -5.65 -31.50 -9.16
N TYR A 3 -4.99 -30.55 -9.81
CA TYR A 3 -4.03 -29.72 -9.11
C TYR A 3 -4.84 -28.84 -8.17
N ALA A 4 -4.74 -29.07 -6.86
CA ALA A 4 -5.29 -28.15 -5.88
C ALA A 4 -4.67 -26.76 -6.17
N MET A 5 -5.50 -25.73 -6.31
CA MET A 5 -4.99 -24.37 -6.43
C MET A 5 -4.25 -24.05 -5.13
N ARG A 6 -2.93 -23.91 -5.22
CA ARG A 6 -2.08 -23.52 -4.11
C ARG A 6 -2.10 -22.01 -3.97
N SER A 7 -2.05 -21.54 -2.72
CA SER A 7 -2.08 -20.11 -2.44
C SER A 7 -0.85 -19.43 -3.06
N LEU A 8 -1.02 -18.22 -3.59
CA LEU A 8 0.09 -17.48 -4.20
C LEU A 8 1.15 -17.13 -3.15
N VAL A 9 0.75 -16.93 -1.90
CA VAL A 9 1.65 -16.59 -0.78
C VAL A 9 2.52 -17.77 -0.33
N GLU A 10 2.24 -18.99 -0.80
CA GLU A 10 3.06 -20.17 -0.53
C GLU A 10 4.28 -20.25 -1.48
N ASP A 11 4.36 -19.37 -2.48
CA ASP A 11 5.42 -19.30 -3.47
C ASP A 11 5.90 -17.85 -3.63
N ASP A 12 6.92 -17.48 -2.85
CA ASP A 12 7.44 -16.12 -2.78
C ASP A 12 7.88 -15.58 -4.15
N ASN A 13 8.49 -16.42 -4.99
CA ASN A 13 8.97 -15.99 -6.31
C ASN A 13 7.80 -15.65 -7.23
N ARG A 14 6.76 -16.49 -7.25
CA ARG A 14 5.54 -16.17 -8.00
C ARG A 14 4.81 -14.98 -7.41
N TYR A 15 4.72 -14.90 -6.09
CA TYR A 15 4.07 -13.78 -5.40
C TYR A 15 4.73 -12.46 -5.78
N LEU A 16 6.06 -12.34 -5.66
CA LEU A 16 6.80 -11.12 -5.99
C LEU A 16 6.63 -10.73 -7.46
N LYS A 17 6.74 -11.70 -8.38
CA LYS A 17 6.59 -11.44 -9.81
C LYS A 17 5.17 -10.99 -10.17
N SER A 18 4.15 -11.66 -9.62
CA SER A 18 2.76 -11.28 -9.82
C SER A 18 2.45 -9.92 -9.19
N PHE A 19 2.99 -9.61 -8.02
CA PHE A 19 2.83 -8.32 -7.37
C PHE A 19 3.48 -7.20 -8.17
N GLN A 20 4.70 -7.40 -8.71
CA GLN A 20 5.34 -6.43 -9.58
C GLN A 20 4.50 -6.15 -10.85
N LEU A 21 4.01 -7.20 -11.52
CA LEU A 21 3.15 -7.02 -12.69
C LEU A 21 1.85 -6.27 -12.35
N PHE A 22 1.27 -6.54 -11.18
CA PHE A 22 0.11 -5.80 -10.69
C PHE A 22 0.42 -4.31 -10.51
N LEU A 23 1.57 -3.96 -9.93
CA LEU A 23 1.99 -2.56 -9.78
C LEU A 23 2.23 -1.87 -11.14
N GLU A 24 2.84 -2.57 -12.10
CA GLU A 24 3.15 -2.03 -13.44
C GLU A 24 1.90 -1.87 -14.31
N CYS A 25 0.91 -2.75 -14.15
CA CYS A 25 -0.28 -2.81 -15.00
C CYS A 25 -1.55 -2.27 -14.32
N SER A 26 -1.41 -1.63 -13.15
CA SER A 26 -2.53 -1.00 -12.45
C SER A 26 -2.24 0.46 -12.13
N SER A 27 -3.28 1.16 -11.67
CA SER A 27 -3.17 2.53 -11.16
C SER A 27 -2.90 2.58 -9.66
N GLU A 28 -2.47 1.49 -9.00
CA GLU A 28 -2.31 1.47 -7.54
C GLU A 28 -1.44 2.63 -7.04
N HIS A 29 -0.22 2.76 -7.57
CA HIS A 29 0.69 3.84 -7.17
C HIS A 29 0.11 5.22 -7.48
N GLN A 30 -0.52 5.39 -8.65
CA GLN A 30 -1.11 6.67 -9.02
C GLN A 30 -2.25 7.06 -8.07
N CYS A 31 -3.16 6.12 -7.77
CA CYS A 31 -4.24 6.31 -6.82
C CYS A 31 -3.72 6.67 -5.43
N MET A 32 -2.68 5.97 -4.96
CA MET A 32 -2.06 6.29 -3.68
C MET A 32 -1.41 7.68 -3.67
N GLN A 33 -0.74 8.11 -4.75
CA GLN A 33 -0.22 9.48 -4.88
C GLN A 33 -1.36 10.51 -4.84
N ASP A 34 -2.46 10.26 -5.52
CA ASP A 34 -3.63 11.16 -5.52
C ASP A 34 -4.20 11.28 -4.10
N ILE A 35 -4.33 10.18 -3.35
CA ILE A 35 -4.75 10.21 -1.95
C ILE A 35 -3.77 11.02 -1.09
N ILE A 36 -2.46 10.80 -1.25
CA ILE A 36 -1.41 11.49 -0.49
C ILE A 36 -1.44 13.00 -0.76
N HIS A 37 -1.70 13.41 -2.00
CA HIS A 37 -1.66 14.82 -2.39
C HIS A 37 -2.98 15.55 -2.17
N VAL A 38 -4.12 14.86 -2.30
CA VAL A 38 -5.44 15.51 -2.32
C VAL A 38 -6.18 15.31 -1.00
N ILE A 39 -6.08 14.14 -0.36
CA ILE A 39 -6.94 13.77 0.77
C ILE A 39 -6.17 13.78 2.09
N LEU A 40 -4.97 13.19 2.09
CA LEU A 40 -4.16 13.04 3.29
C LEU A 40 -3.81 14.38 3.99
N PRO A 41 -3.55 15.51 3.30
CA PRO A 41 -3.21 16.76 3.98
C PRO A 41 -4.32 17.25 4.90
N ASP A 42 -5.58 17.19 4.45
CA ASP A 42 -6.73 17.62 5.24
C ASP A 42 -6.95 16.73 6.46
N ILE A 43 -6.76 15.42 6.31
CA ILE A 43 -6.81 14.46 7.41
C ILE A 43 -5.72 14.76 8.44
N LEU A 44 -4.47 14.97 8.00
CA LEU A 44 -3.36 15.27 8.90
C LEU A 44 -3.54 16.62 9.60
N ALA A 45 -4.07 17.63 8.90
CA ALA A 45 -4.39 18.93 9.50
C ALA A 45 -5.44 18.79 10.61
N SER A 46 -6.49 18.01 10.36
CA SER A 46 -7.53 17.73 11.37
C SER A 46 -6.98 16.97 12.58
N ILE A 47 -6.14 15.95 12.37
CA ILE A 47 -5.54 15.18 13.47
C ILE A 47 -4.53 16.04 14.26
N GLY A 48 -3.79 16.91 13.57
CA GLY A 48 -2.74 17.75 14.13
C GLY A 48 -3.23 19.03 14.81
N GLU A 49 -4.51 19.39 14.68
CA GLU A 49 -5.05 20.64 15.20
C GLU A 49 -4.79 20.79 16.71
N GLY A 50 -4.19 21.92 17.10
CA GLY A 50 -3.85 22.23 18.50
C GLY A 50 -2.68 21.41 19.09
N LYS A 51 -2.02 20.54 18.31
CA LYS A 51 -0.89 19.72 18.77
C LYS A 51 0.44 20.33 18.33
N ALA A 52 1.41 20.39 19.25
CA ALA A 52 2.76 20.84 18.95
C ALA A 52 3.57 19.82 18.12
N ASN A 53 3.20 18.54 18.19
CA ASN A 53 3.85 17.46 17.44
C ASN A 53 2.81 16.46 16.94
N LEU A 54 3.05 15.92 15.75
CA LEU A 54 2.25 14.83 15.17
C LEU A 54 3.14 13.59 15.00
N ASN A 55 2.88 12.56 15.80
CA ASN A 55 3.62 11.30 15.75
C ASN A 55 2.98 10.37 14.72
N VAL A 56 3.77 9.84 13.79
CA VAL A 56 3.31 8.96 12.72
C VAL A 56 4.01 7.61 12.85
N THR A 57 3.29 6.52 12.64
CA THR A 57 3.84 5.15 12.63
C THR A 57 3.38 4.44 11.36
N GLY A 58 4.35 4.06 10.51
CA GLY A 58 4.09 3.23 9.33
C GLY A 58 4.02 1.77 9.72
N VAL A 59 2.94 1.09 9.32
CA VAL A 59 2.77 -0.36 9.52
C VAL A 59 2.70 -1.03 8.16
N GLY A 60 3.52 -2.05 7.92
CA GLY A 60 3.55 -2.76 6.63
C GLY A 60 4.17 -1.97 5.47
N SER A 61 4.79 -0.82 5.75
CA SER A 61 5.62 -0.11 4.77
C SER A 61 6.79 -1.00 4.36
N ARG A 62 6.94 -1.25 3.05
CA ARG A 62 8.15 -1.85 2.51
C ARG A 62 9.33 -0.93 2.85
N ALA A 63 10.31 -1.46 3.58
CA ALA A 63 11.58 -0.80 3.88
C ALA A 63 12.61 -1.07 2.77
#